data_AF-A0A2N5HAN7-F1
#
_entry.id   AF-A0A2N5HAN7-F1
#
_cell.length_a   1.000
_cell.length_b   1.000
_cell.length_c   1.000
_cell.angle_alpha   90.00
_cell.angle_beta   90.00
_cell.angle_gamma   90.00
#
_symmetry.space_group_name_H-M   'P 1'
#
loop_
_entity.id
_entity.type
_entity.pdbx_description
1 polymer ?
#
loop_
_entity_poly.entity_id
_entity_poly.type
_entity_poly.pdbx_seq_one_letter_code
_entity_poly.pdbx_strand_id
1 'polypeptide(L)'
;MIWLLRFVLLFLIIFIFYLGVKSFFNSSRKLETARKHRRFLLLDDEDIRKNFFLTYKGAVFIGEKYMGTKNNSIDVVTILLSPDNTVALKGLVKDDFLFLSKKILEKYPNAEINWKSPVKELLQN
;
A
#
# COMPACT_ATOMS: atom_id res chain seq x y z
N MET A 1 -37.99 -16.70 28.40
CA MET A 1 -37.11 -15.50 28.44
C MET A 1 -35.62 -15.85 28.51
N ILE A 2 -35.17 -16.73 29.41
CA ILE A 2 -33.76 -17.13 29.54
C ILE A 2 -33.15 -17.77 28.29
N TRP A 3 -33.91 -18.56 27.53
CA TRP A 3 -33.42 -19.16 26.28
C TRP A 3 -33.12 -18.13 25.19
N LEU A 4 -33.99 -17.12 25.04
CA LEU A 4 -33.75 -15.98 24.13
C LEU A 4 -32.48 -15.21 24.52
N LEU A 5 -32.29 -14.93 25.81
CA LEU A 5 -31.08 -14.27 26.31
C LEU A 5 -29.82 -15.08 25.97
N ARG A 6 -29.86 -16.41 26.15
CA ARG A 6 -28.74 -17.31 25.81
C ARG A 6 -28.41 -17.29 24.31
N PHE A 7 -29.41 -17.27 23.44
CA PHE A 7 -29.19 -17.15 22.00
C PHE A 7 -28.58 -15.80 21.62
N VAL A 8 -29.08 -14.70 22.18
CA VAL A 8 -28.51 -13.36 21.94
C VAL A 8 -27.05 -13.30 22.39
N LEU A 9 -26.72 -13.87 23.55
CA LEU A 9 -25.35 -13.92 24.07
C LEU A 9 -24.43 -14.76 23.19
N LEU A 10 -24.92 -15.89 22.67
CA LEU A 10 -24.18 -16.73 21.72
C LEU A 10 -23.88 -15.96 20.42
N PHE A 11 -24.87 -15.28 19.85
CA PHE A 11 -24.68 -14.46 18.66
C PHE A 11 -23.70 -13.31 18.90
N LEU A 12 -23.75 -12.69 20.09
CA LEU A 12 -22.81 -11.64 20.47
C LEU A 12 -21.37 -12.15 20.52
N ILE A 13 -21.14 -13.34 21.10
CA ILE A 13 -19.82 -13.97 21.15
C ILE A 13 -19.29 -14.27 19.74
N ILE A 14 -20.12 -14.85 18.87
CA ILE A 14 -19.76 -15.13 17.48
C ILE A 14 -19.44 -13.82 16.74
N PHE A 15 -20.22 -12.77 16.96
CA PHE A 15 -20.01 -11.47 16.35
C PHE A 15 -18.69 -10.81 16.79
N ILE A 16 -18.37 -10.85 18.09
CA ILE A 16 -17.10 -10.36 18.62
C ILE A 16 -15.94 -11.16 18.03
N PHE A 17 -16.07 -12.48 17.92
CA PHE A 17 -15.04 -13.33 17.30
C PHE A 17 -14.82 -12.98 15.83
N TYR A 18 -15.90 -12.78 15.07
CA TYR A 18 -15.84 -12.33 13.68
C TYR A 18 -15.11 -10.98 13.53
N LEU A 19 -15.43 -9.99 14.37
CA LEU A 19 -14.75 -8.69 14.38
C LEU A 19 -13.26 -8.82 14.74
N GLY A 20 -12.94 -9.66 15.72
CA GLY A 20 -11.57 -9.95 16.13
C GLY A 20 -10.76 -10.49 14.96
N VAL A 21 -11.23 -11.58 14.33
CA VAL A 21 -10.58 -12.22 13.19
C VAL A 21 -10.40 -11.23 12.02
N LYS A 22 -11.44 -10.47 11.66
CA LYS A 22 -11.38 -9.46 10.60
C LYS A 22 -10.33 -8.38 10.86
N SER A 23 -10.15 -7.97 12.12
CA SER A 23 -9.13 -6.99 12.52
C SER A 23 -7.70 -7.55 12.44
N PHE A 24 -7.51 -8.85 12.70
CA PHE A 24 -6.19 -9.49 12.58
C PHE A 24 -5.72 -9.62 11.12
N PHE A 25 -6.63 -9.77 10.17
CA PHE A 25 -6.30 -9.84 8.75
C PHE A 25 -6.10 -8.47 8.07
N ASN A 26 -6.14 -7.36 8.82
CA ASN A 26 -5.95 -6.05 8.20
C ASN A 26 -4.49 -5.86 7.76
N SER A 27 -4.31 -5.78 6.44
CA SER A 27 -3.02 -5.72 5.74
C SER A 27 -2.12 -4.56 6.21
N SER A 28 -2.73 -3.49 6.73
CA SER A 28 -2.05 -2.32 7.31
C SER A 28 -1.07 -2.66 8.45
N ARG A 29 -1.30 -3.74 9.21
CA ARG A 29 -0.37 -4.14 10.31
C ARG A 29 0.98 -4.60 9.78
N LYS A 30 1.01 -5.27 8.62
CA LYS A 30 2.26 -5.73 7.98
C LYS A 30 3.08 -4.53 7.49
N LEU A 31 2.41 -3.55 6.89
CA LEU A 31 3.02 -2.30 6.45
C LEU A 31 3.65 -1.53 7.62
N GLU A 32 2.89 -1.38 8.71
CA GLU A 32 3.38 -0.68 9.90
C GLU A 32 4.59 -1.38 10.55
N THR A 33 4.57 -2.72 10.57
CA THR A 33 5.70 -3.51 11.08
C THR A 33 6.95 -3.31 10.21
N ALA A 34 6.82 -3.40 8.89
CA ALA A 34 7.94 -3.16 7.96
C ALA A 34 8.48 -1.73 8.08
N ARG A 35 7.58 -0.73 8.22
CA ARG A 35 7.92 0.68 8.42
C ARG A 35 8.74 0.89 9.68
N LYS A 36 8.30 0.34 10.82
CA LYS A 36 9.02 0.41 12.11
C LYS A 36 10.42 -0.21 12.00
N HIS A 37 10.56 -1.31 11.27
CA HIS A 37 11.85 -1.94 11.01
C HIS A 37 12.66 -1.31 9.87
N ARG A 38 12.17 -0.22 9.27
CA ARG A 38 12.80 0.49 8.14
C ARG A 38 13.06 -0.40 6.92
N ARG A 39 12.26 -1.44 6.73
CA ARG A 39 12.41 -2.41 5.63
C ARG A 39 11.55 -2.01 4.44
N PHE A 40 11.94 -2.48 3.26
CA PHE A 40 11.08 -2.44 2.10
C PHE A 40 9.90 -3.43 2.27
N LEU A 41 8.69 -2.96 2.02
CA LEU A 41 7.53 -3.83 1.80
C LEU A 41 6.60 -3.12 0.81
N LEU A 42 6.19 -3.84 -0.24
CA LEU A 42 5.12 -3.42 -1.14
C LEU A 42 3.88 -4.25 -0.84
N LEU A 43 2.81 -3.55 -0.51
CA LEU A 43 1.52 -4.11 -0.13
C LEU A 43 0.48 -3.65 -1.15
N ASP A 44 0.03 -4.58 -1.97
CA ASP A 44 -0.90 -4.29 -3.06
C ASP A 44 -2.07 -5.27 -3.03
N ASP A 45 -3.18 -4.82 -3.60
CA ASP A 45 -4.41 -5.56 -3.80
C ASP A 45 -4.54 -5.92 -5.29
N GLU A 46 -5.09 -7.08 -5.60
CA GLU A 46 -5.30 -7.52 -6.98
C GLU A 46 -6.27 -6.60 -7.74
N ASP A 47 -7.19 -5.91 -7.04
CA ASP A 47 -8.06 -4.92 -7.67
C ASP A 47 -7.23 -3.69 -8.11
N ILE A 48 -7.22 -3.45 -9.41
CA ILE A 48 -6.49 -2.34 -10.04
C ILE A 48 -7.02 -0.97 -9.59
N ARG A 49 -8.29 -0.89 -9.15
CA ARG A 49 -8.89 0.38 -8.69
C ARG A 49 -8.43 0.78 -7.29
N LYS A 50 -7.82 -0.14 -6.53
CA LYS A 50 -7.32 0.14 -5.18
C LYS A 50 -5.86 0.57 -5.25
N ASN A 51 -5.50 1.56 -4.44
CA ASN A 51 -4.11 1.98 -4.30
C ASN A 51 -3.28 0.87 -3.64
N PHE A 52 -2.02 0.77 -4.03
CA PHE A 52 -1.05 0.03 -3.25
C PHE A 52 -0.34 0.96 -2.26
N PHE A 53 0.20 0.37 -1.21
CA PHE A 53 1.02 1.06 -0.24
C PHE A 53 2.40 0.41 -0.21
N LEU A 54 3.44 1.20 -0.07
CA LEU A 54 4.76 0.66 0.20
C LEU A 54 5.44 1.43 1.32
N THR A 55 6.37 0.78 1.99
CA THR A 55 7.25 1.43 2.95
C THR A 55 8.71 1.14 2.64
N TYR A 56 9.57 2.10 2.93
CA TYR A 56 11.02 1.97 2.79
C TYR A 56 11.73 2.98 3.69
N LYS A 57 12.76 2.55 4.40
CA LYS A 57 13.53 3.37 5.36
C LYS A 57 12.67 4.14 6.38
N GLY A 58 11.46 3.67 6.66
CA GLY A 58 10.52 4.29 7.59
C GLY A 58 9.55 5.30 6.97
N ALA A 59 9.70 5.63 5.68
CA ALA A 59 8.71 6.39 4.91
C ALA A 59 7.63 5.47 4.35
N VAL A 60 6.44 6.03 4.10
CA VAL A 60 5.32 5.34 3.45
C VAL A 60 4.94 6.10 2.20
N PHE A 61 4.60 5.35 1.16
CA PHE A 61 4.18 5.88 -0.12
C PHE A 61 2.90 5.20 -0.58
N ILE A 62 2.07 5.98 -1.27
CA ILE A 62 0.81 5.57 -1.86
C ILE A 62 0.99 5.55 -3.37
N GLY A 63 0.70 4.42 -4.00
CA GLY A 63 0.71 4.25 -5.45
C GLY A 63 -0.70 4.13 -6.01
N GLU A 64 -1.12 5.17 -6.74
CA GLU A 64 -2.37 5.18 -7.51
C GLU A 64 -2.13 4.50 -8.87
N LYS A 65 -2.94 3.48 -9.20
CA LYS A 65 -2.81 2.70 -10.44
C LYS A 65 -3.81 3.22 -11.48
N TYR A 66 -3.34 3.46 -12.70
CA TYR A 66 -4.18 3.85 -13.83
C TYR A 66 -4.06 2.84 -14.96
N MET A 67 -5.22 2.35 -15.41
CA MET A 67 -5.30 1.46 -16.56
C MET A 67 -5.17 2.25 -17.86
N GLY A 68 -4.57 1.62 -18.84
CA GLY A 68 -4.49 2.11 -20.20
C GLY A 68 -4.27 0.96 -21.18
N THR A 69 -4.16 1.30 -22.45
CA THR A 69 -3.80 0.34 -23.50
C THR A 69 -2.32 0.44 -23.79
N LYS A 70 -1.58 -0.65 -23.58
CA LYS A 70 -0.16 -0.75 -23.94
C LYS A 70 0.12 -2.13 -24.53
N ASN A 71 0.88 -2.16 -25.63
CA ASN A 71 1.24 -3.38 -26.36
C ASN A 71 0.02 -4.28 -26.68
N ASN A 72 -1.07 -3.70 -27.21
CA ASN A 72 -2.33 -4.39 -27.54
C ASN A 72 -3.01 -5.11 -26.36
N SER A 73 -2.69 -4.76 -25.12
CA SER A 73 -3.32 -5.28 -23.90
C SER A 73 -3.80 -4.15 -22.99
N ILE A 74 -4.83 -4.43 -22.18
CA ILE A 74 -5.27 -3.54 -21.10
C ILE A 74 -4.47 -3.93 -19.86
N ASP A 75 -3.62 -3.01 -19.39
CA ASP A 75 -2.73 -3.23 -18.24
C ASP A 75 -2.63 -1.94 -17.40
N VAL A 76 -1.94 -2.00 -16.26
CA VAL A 76 -1.54 -0.82 -15.48
C VAL A 76 -0.43 -0.10 -16.24
N VAL A 77 -0.78 1.02 -16.87
CA VAL A 77 0.16 1.76 -17.74
C VAL A 77 0.80 2.94 -17.02
N THR A 78 0.14 3.50 -16.00
CA THR A 78 0.68 4.62 -15.24
C THR A 78 0.49 4.39 -13.76
N ILE A 79 1.54 4.65 -12.98
CA ILE A 79 1.51 4.64 -11.53
C ILE A 79 1.91 6.02 -11.04
N LEU A 80 1.02 6.63 -10.23
CA LEU A 80 1.29 7.90 -9.60
C LEU A 80 1.65 7.67 -8.13
N LEU A 81 2.89 7.99 -7.76
CA LEU A 81 3.44 7.79 -6.43
C LEU A 81 3.48 9.07 -5.63
N SER A 82 3.01 8.99 -4.40
CA SER A 82 3.02 10.10 -3.47
C SER A 82 3.52 9.68 -2.08
N PRO A 83 4.32 10.50 -1.42
CA PRO A 83 4.67 10.26 -0.02
C PRO A 83 3.44 10.53 0.86
N ASP A 84 3.20 9.66 1.83
CA ASP A 84 2.15 9.88 2.85
C ASP A 84 2.49 11.08 3.76
N ASN A 85 3.79 11.27 4.04
CA ASN A 85 4.29 12.41 4.80
C ASN A 85 5.64 12.88 4.27
N THR A 86 5.75 14.16 3.92
CA THR A 86 6.97 14.77 3.38
C THR A 86 8.12 14.82 4.40
N VAL A 87 7.82 14.90 5.70
CA VAL A 87 8.84 14.89 6.77
C VAL A 87 9.60 13.56 6.78
N ALA A 88 8.90 12.46 6.46
CA ALA A 88 9.51 11.13 6.41
C ALA A 88 10.49 10.94 5.24
N LEU A 89 10.51 11.87 4.27
CA LEU A 89 11.48 11.86 3.18
C LEU A 89 12.87 12.33 3.60
N LYS A 90 13.00 12.95 4.78
CA LYS A 90 14.29 13.46 5.26
C LYS A 90 15.33 12.34 5.33
N GLY A 91 16.44 12.53 4.63
CA GLY A 91 17.54 11.56 4.57
C GLY A 91 17.41 10.50 3.47
N LEU A 92 16.33 10.51 2.68
CA LEU A 92 16.26 9.76 1.43
C LEU A 92 16.99 10.52 0.31
N VAL A 93 17.69 9.77 -0.54
CA VAL A 93 18.45 10.30 -1.67
C VAL A 93 17.88 9.82 -3.01
N LYS A 94 18.33 10.39 -4.12
CA LYS A 94 17.88 10.03 -5.48
C LYS A 94 17.91 8.53 -5.73
N ASP A 95 18.98 7.85 -5.32
CA ASP A 95 19.15 6.40 -5.49
C ASP A 95 18.08 5.57 -4.75
N ASP A 96 17.57 6.07 -3.62
CA ASP A 96 16.49 5.40 -2.89
C ASP A 96 15.20 5.37 -3.72
N PHE A 97 14.89 6.48 -4.40
CA PHE A 97 13.71 6.57 -5.27
C PHE A 97 13.89 5.76 -6.55
N LEU A 98 15.10 5.69 -7.10
CA LEU A 98 15.41 4.79 -8.23
C LEU A 98 15.27 3.32 -7.84
N PHE A 99 15.73 2.94 -6.64
CA PHE A 99 15.52 1.59 -6.09
C PHE A 99 14.03 1.27 -5.95
N LEU A 100 13.24 2.20 -5.40
CA LEU A 100 11.79 2.04 -5.27
C LEU A 100 11.12 1.88 -6.64
N SER A 101 11.45 2.74 -7.60
CA SER A 101 10.92 2.64 -8.95
C SER A 101 11.24 1.29 -9.59
N LYS A 102 12.49 0.82 -9.48
CA LYS A 102 12.88 -0.52 -9.97
C LYS A 102 12.04 -1.63 -9.32
N LYS A 103 11.85 -1.58 -8.00
CA LYS A 103 11.06 -2.58 -7.27
C LYS A 103 9.59 -2.58 -7.66
N ILE A 104 9.03 -1.43 -8.01
CA ILE A 104 7.65 -1.33 -8.49
C ILE A 104 7.54 -1.88 -9.91
N LEU A 105 8.52 -1.60 -10.78
CA LEU A 105 8.57 -2.14 -12.14
C LEU A 105 8.77 -3.66 -12.19
N GLU A 106 9.39 -4.27 -11.18
CA GLU A 106 9.42 -5.74 -11.03
C GLU A 106 7.99 -6.33 -10.94
N LYS A 107 7.04 -5.58 -10.39
CA LYS A 107 5.63 -5.98 -10.31
C LYS A 107 4.78 -5.48 -11.48
N TYR A 108 5.05 -4.27 -11.96
CA TYR A 108 4.32 -3.62 -13.07
C TYR A 108 5.30 -3.26 -14.19
N PRO A 109 5.74 -4.24 -14.99
CA PRO A 109 6.83 -4.06 -15.95
C PRO A 109 6.50 -3.05 -17.06
N ASN A 110 5.21 -2.87 -17.37
CA ASN A 110 4.76 -1.97 -18.42
C ASN A 110 4.42 -0.56 -17.93
N ALA A 111 4.46 -0.31 -16.62
CA ALA A 111 4.00 0.94 -16.05
C ALA A 111 5.04 2.06 -16.17
N GLU A 112 4.57 3.28 -16.41
CA GLU A 112 5.34 4.50 -16.21
C GLU A 112 5.14 5.02 -14.79
N ILE A 113 6.24 5.27 -14.09
CA ILE A 113 6.21 5.73 -12.69
C ILE A 113 6.37 7.25 -12.66
N ASN A 114 5.32 7.91 -12.18
CA ASN A 114 5.28 9.35 -11.98
C ASN A 114 5.30 9.66 -10.49
N TRP A 115 6.27 10.45 -10.04
CA TRP A 115 6.34 10.91 -8.66
C TRP A 115 5.62 12.26 -8.50
N LYS A 116 4.84 12.42 -7.42
CA LYS A 116 4.33 13.73 -6.97
C LYS A 116 5.46 14.53 -6.27
N SER A 117 5.28 15.84 -6.15
CA SER A 117 6.17 16.73 -5.37
C SER A 117 6.23 16.28 -3.90
N PRO A 118 7.38 16.43 -3.20
CA PRO A 118 8.65 17.04 -3.64
C PRO A 118 9.62 16.07 -4.33
N VAL A 119 9.29 14.77 -4.38
CA VAL A 119 10.18 13.75 -4.96
C VAL A 119 10.41 13.99 -6.45
N LYS A 120 9.38 14.44 -7.17
CA LYS A 120 9.50 14.81 -8.59
C LYS A 120 10.65 15.80 -8.84
N GLU A 121 10.71 16.86 -8.04
CA GLU A 121 11.72 17.92 -8.17
C GLU A 121 13.11 17.39 -7.84
N LEU A 122 13.22 16.55 -6.80
CA LEU A 122 14.46 15.89 -6.42
C LEU A 122 15.03 14.99 -7.53
N LEU A 123 14.16 14.36 -8.33
CA LEU A 123 14.57 13.48 -9.43
C LEU A 123 14.97 14.25 -10.70
N GLN A 124 14.40 15.43 -10.91
CA GLN A 124 14.66 16.30 -12.06
C GLN A 124 15.97 17.10 -11.93
N ASN A 125 16.39 17.39 -10.70
CA ASN A 125 17.71 17.94 -10.39
C ASN A 125 18.81 16.87 -10.46
#